data_AF-A0A9D6G1H4-F1
#
_entry.id   AF-A0A9D6G1H4-F1
#
_cell.length_a   1.000
_cell.length_b   1.000
_cell.length_c   1.000
_cell.angle_alpha   90.00
_cell.angle_beta   90.00
_cell.angle_gamma   90.00
#
_symmetry.space_group_name_H-M   'P 1'
#
loop_
_entity.id
_entity.type
_entity.pdbx_description
1 polymer ?
#
loop_
_entity_poly.entity_id
_entity_poly.type
_entity_poly.pdbx_seq_one_letter_code
_entity_poly.pdbx_strand_id
1 'polypeptide(L)' 'MYGISQEVIERAVGMRGRLHCLERMDPARCALLVVDMQNYYLKPGFQAEIAAARDIVPAINRAARSLRGL' A
#
# COMPACT_ATOMS: atom_id res chain seq x y z
N MET A 1 6.94 15.02 5.64
CA MET A 1 6.12 14.20 4.72
C MET A 1 6.93 12.96 4.39
N TYR A 2 6.56 11.79 4.92
CA TYR A 2 7.32 10.55 4.70
C TYR A 2 7.00 10.03 3.30
N GLY A 3 7.83 10.40 2.33
CA GLY A 3 7.80 9.86 0.97
C GLY A 3 8.96 8.91 0.73
N ILE A 4 8.91 8.15 -0.36
CA ILE A 4 10.07 7.39 -0.85
C ILE A 4 11.16 8.41 -1.23
N SER A 5 12.41 8.20 -0.78
CA SER A 5 13.49 9.12 -1.11
C SER A 5 13.77 9.13 -2.61
N GLN A 6 14.21 10.29 -3.11
CA GLN A 6 14.55 10.46 -4.52
C GLN A 6 15.66 9.48 -4.96
N GLU A 7 16.63 9.21 -4.09
CA GLU A 7 17.67 8.20 -4.30
C GLU A 7 17.10 6.80 -4.54
N VAL A 8 16.09 6.39 -3.77
CA VAL A 8 15.45 5.07 -3.94
C VAL A 8 14.70 5.01 -5.28
N ILE A 9 14.04 6.10 -5.67
CA ILE A 9 13.35 6.24 -6.96
C ILE A 9 14.35 6.11 -8.11
N GLU A 10 15.43 6.89 -8.09
CA GLU A 10 16.48 6.88 -9.12
C GLU A 10 17.13 5.52 -9.25
N ARG A 11 17.43 4.86 -8.13
CA ARG A 11 17.96 3.49 -8.13
C ARG A 11 16.98 2.51 -8.76
N ALA A 12 15.69 2.59 -8.42
CA ALA A 12 14.67 1.71 -8.98
C ALA A 12 14.53 1.90 -10.50
N VAL A 13 14.52 3.16 -10.97
CA VAL A 13 14.46 3.50 -12.40
C VAL A 13 15.72 3.08 -13.12
N GLY A 14 16.91 3.34 -12.58
CA GLY A 14 18.19 2.95 -13.19
C GLY A 14 18.33 1.44 -13.36
N MET A 15 17.82 0.64 -12.42
CA MET A 15 17.86 -0.82 -12.50
C MET A 15 16.84 -1.42 -13.46
N ARG A 16 15.66 -0.82 -13.60
CA ARG A 16 14.49 -1.44 -14.26
C ARG A 16 14.03 -0.70 -15.51
N GLY A 17 14.58 0.48 -15.79
CA GLY A 17 14.11 1.42 -16.82
C GLY A 17 12.77 2.10 -16.49
N ARG A 18 12.15 1.79 -15.35
CA ARG A 18 10.84 2.31 -14.94
C ARG A 18 10.66 2.26 -13.42
N LEU A 19 9.77 3.12 -12.91
CA LEU A 19 9.50 3.23 -11.47
C LEU A 19 8.74 2.00 -10.93
N HIS A 20 7.65 1.62 -11.59
CA HIS A 20 6.83 0.48 -11.17
C HIS A 20 7.24 -0.77 -11.94
N CYS A 21 7.53 -1.87 -11.23
CA CYS A 21 7.90 -3.14 -11.85
C CYS A 21 6.78 -3.71 -12.74
N LEU A 22 5.53 -3.44 -12.37
CA LEU A 22 4.33 -3.92 -13.04
C LEU A 22 3.43 -2.72 -13.34
N GLU A 23 3.14 -2.50 -14.61
CA GLU A 23 2.23 -1.42 -15.05
C GLU A 23 0.77 -1.89 -15.06
N ARG A 24 0.56 -3.21 -15.07
CA ARG A 24 -0.74 -3.88 -15.01
C ARG A 24 -0.63 -5.09 -14.09
N MET A 25 -1.70 -5.36 -13.35
CA MET A 25 -1.82 -6.56 -12.51
C MET A 25 -2.92 -7.44 -13.08
N ASP A 26 -2.63 -8.72 -13.29
CA ASP A 26 -3.64 -9.74 -13.59
C ASP A 26 -4.32 -10.14 -12.28
N PRO A 27 -5.60 -9.82 -12.09
CA PRO A 27 -6.30 -10.08 -10.84
C PRO A 27 -6.39 -11.58 -10.49
N ALA A 28 -6.39 -12.48 -11.49
CA ALA A 28 -6.43 -13.93 -11.28
C ALA A 28 -5.07 -14.52 -10.86
N ARG A 29 -3.99 -13.73 -10.99
CA ARG A 29 -2.60 -14.12 -10.66
C ARG A 29 -2.00 -13.26 -9.55
N CYS A 30 -2.83 -12.49 -8.83
CA CYS A 30 -2.38 -11.64 -7.75
C CYS A 30 -3.16 -11.91 -6.46
N ALA A 31 -2.58 -11.49 -5.34
CA ALA A 31 -3.22 -11.51 -4.04
C ALA A 31 -3.05 -10.13 -3.37
N LEU A 32 -4.05 -9.71 -2.60
CA LEU A 32 -3.97 -8.52 -1.76
C LEU A 32 -3.63 -8.92 -0.32
N LEU A 33 -2.45 -8.52 0.15
CA LEU A 33 -2.04 -8.65 1.55
C LEU A 33 -2.24 -7.30 2.27
N VAL A 34 -3.03 -7.31 3.34
CA VAL A 34 -3.26 -6.13 4.19
C VAL A 34 -2.53 -6.35 5.51
N VAL A 35 -1.52 -5.52 5.79
CA VAL A 35 -0.63 -5.67 6.96
C VAL A 35 -1.04 -4.69 8.06
N ASP A 36 -1.15 -5.18 9.29
CA ASP A 36 -1.30 -4.40 10.52
C ASP A 36 -2.43 -3.34 10.54
N MET A 37 -3.52 -3.56 9.80
CA MET A 37 -4.73 -2.72 9.86
C MET A 37 -5.64 -3.06 11.04
N GLN A 38 -5.07 -3.51 12.15
CA GLN A 38 -5.78 -3.82 13.40
C GLN A 38 -6.03 -2.54 14.21
N ASN A 39 -7.05 -2.56 15.07
CA ASN A 39 -7.41 -1.42 15.91
C ASN A 39 -6.28 -0.91 16.80
N TYR A 40 -5.33 -1.78 17.18
CA TYR A 40 -4.17 -1.39 17.98
C TYR A 40 -3.35 -0.25 17.35
N TYR A 41 -3.30 -0.19 16.02
CA TYR A 41 -2.62 0.88 15.28
C TYR A 41 -3.58 1.96 14.77
N LEU A 42 -4.85 1.64 14.54
CA LEU A 42 -5.79 2.55 13.88
C LEU A 42 -6.70 3.34 14.84
N LYS A 43 -7.01 2.79 16.02
CA LYS A 43 -8.03 3.36 16.91
C LYS A 43 -7.42 4.47 17.78
N PRO A 44 -8.07 5.65 17.86
CA PRO A 44 -7.64 6.72 18.74
C PRO A 44 -7.43 6.29 20.19
N GLY A 45 -6.30 6.69 20.78
CA GLY A 45 -5.98 6.45 22.18
C GLY A 45 -5.29 5.12 22.48
N PHE A 46 -4.95 4.32 21.46
CA PHE A 46 -4.12 3.13 21.64
C PHE A 46 -2.63 3.48 21.70
N GLN A 47 -1.84 2.70 22.43
CA GLN A 47 -0.42 2.99 22.69
C GLN A 47 0.43 3.08 21.42
N ALA A 48 0.08 2.32 20.39
CA ALA A 48 0.77 2.30 19.10
C ALA A 48 -0.03 2.99 18.00
N GLU A 49 -0.91 3.93 18.35
CA GLU A 49 -1.72 4.64 17.36
C GLU A 49 -0.84 5.31 16.28
N ILE A 50 -1.20 5.05 15.02
CA ILE A 50 -0.67 5.71 13.83
C ILE A 50 -1.84 6.44 13.16
N ALA A 51 -2.12 7.67 13.57
CA ALA A 51 -3.29 8.42 13.12
C ALA A 51 -3.42 8.49 11.59
N ALA A 52 -2.30 8.72 10.89
CA ALA A 52 -2.24 8.82 9.43
C ALA A 52 -2.54 7.49 8.71
N ALA A 53 -2.41 6.33 9.38
CA ALA A 53 -2.73 5.04 8.76
C ALA A 53 -4.23 4.90 8.44
N ARG A 54 -5.09 5.68 9.09
CA ARG A 54 -6.53 5.73 8.76
C ARG A 54 -6.79 6.27 7.35
N ASP A 55 -5.90 7.11 6.82
CA ASP A 55 -6.06 7.75 5.51
C ASP A 55 -5.99 6.75 4.34
N ILE A 56 -5.34 5.60 4.53
CA ILE A 56 -5.21 4.57 3.50
C ILE A 56 -6.34 3.53 3.51
N VAL A 57 -7.17 3.49 4.56
CA VAL A 57 -8.27 2.52 4.70
C VAL A 57 -9.23 2.55 3.50
N PRO A 58 -9.67 3.71 2.98
CA PRO A 58 -10.53 3.74 1.79
C PRO A 58 -9.87 3.11 0.56
N ALA A 59 -8.56 3.29 0.36
CA ALA A 59 -7.83 2.72 -0.76
C ALA A 59 -7.70 1.19 -0.66
N ILE A 60 -7.39 0.68 0.54
CA ILE A 60 -7.36 -0.76 0.85
C ILE A 60 -8.73 -1.39 0.55
N ASN A 61 -9.81 -0.76 1.04
CA ASN A 61 -11.16 -1.25 0.83
C ASN A 61 -11.57 -1.27 -0.65
N ARG A 62 -11.13 -0.30 -1.46
CA ARG A 62 -11.34 -0.32 -2.92
C ARG A 62 -10.62 -1.50 -3.56
N ALA A 63 -9.34 -1.70 -3.26
CA ALA A 63 -8.55 -2.80 -3.81
C ALA A 63 -9.15 -4.17 -3.43
N ALA A 64 -9.56 -4.33 -2.17
CA ALA A 64 -10.18 -5.56 -1.69
C ALA A 64 -11.50 -5.88 -2.42
N ARG A 65 -12.34 -4.87 -2.68
CA ARG A 65 -13.57 -5.06 -3.47
C ARG A 65 -13.27 -5.45 -4.91
N SER A 66 -12.32 -4.79 -5.56
CA SER A 66 -11.93 -5.12 -6.94
C SER A 66 -11.43 -6.56 -7.07
N LEU A 67 -10.62 -7.03 -6.12
CA LEU A 67 -10.09 -8.40 -6.16
C LEU A 67 -11.14 -9.47 -5.83
N ARG A 68 -12.10 -9.18 -4.94
CA ARG A 68 -13.18 -10.12 -4.56
C ARG A 68 -14.32 -10.19 -5.57
N GLY A 69 -14.43 -9.20 -6.46
CA GLY A 69 -15.44 -9.17 -7.52
C GLY A 69 -15.07 -9.97 -8.77
N LEU A 70 -13.92 -10.65 -8.75
CA LEU A 70 -13.52 -11.66 -9.74
C LEU A 70 -14.23 -12.98 -9.45
#